data_AF-A0A8T3WI78-F1
#
_entry.id   AF-A0A8T3WI78-F1
#
_cell.length_a   1.000
_cell.length_b   1.000
_cell.length_c   1.000
_cell.angle_alpha   90.00
_cell.angle_beta   90.00
_cell.angle_gamma   90.00
#
_symmetry.space_group_name_H-M   'P 1'
#
loop_
_entity.id
_entity.type
_entity.pdbx_description
1 polymer ?
#
loop_
_entity_poly.entity_id
_entity_poly.type
_entity_poly.pdbx_seq_one_letter_code
_entity_poly.pdbx_strand_id
1 'polypeptide(L)' 'MAKTIMISNDVYERLKNIKEREDKSFSEVVIECLDSHKKTGKDLMKCFGILKDDKEYDKIMKDTRKRWAEWTKKYA' A
#
# COMPACT_ATOMS: atom_id res chain seq x y z
N MET A 1 -15.72 17.97 5.70
CA MET A 1 -15.56 18.85 6.89
C MET A 1 -14.32 18.42 7.63
N ALA A 2 -13.46 19.36 8.03
CA ALA A 2 -12.29 19.04 8.84
C ALA A 2 -12.70 18.79 10.30
N LYS A 3 -12.07 17.80 10.93
CA LYS A 3 -12.23 17.47 12.36
C LYS A 3 -10.84 17.51 12.99
N THR A 4 -10.72 18.15 14.14
CA THR A 4 -9.47 18.18 14.91
C THR A 4 -9.48 17.03 15.92
N ILE A 5 -8.39 16.27 15.95
CA ILE A 5 -8.15 15.24 16.96
C ILE A 5 -6.86 15.56 17.71
N MET A 6 -6.85 15.33 19.01
CA MET A 6 -5.62 15.37 19.80
C MET A 6 -4.99 13.99 19.84
N ILE A 7 -3.69 13.93 19.63
CA ILE A 7 -2.87 12.71 19.65
C ILE A 7 -1.62 12.96 20.48
N SER A 8 -0.97 11.90 20.97
CA SER A 8 0.31 12.05 21.65
C SER A 8 1.39 12.51 20.67
N ASN A 9 2.42 13.19 21.19
CA ASN A 9 3.55 13.66 20.38
C ASN A 9 4.22 12.49 19.63
N ASP A 10 4.38 11.34 20.27
CA ASP A 10 4.97 10.15 19.65
C ASP A 10 4.17 9.66 18.43
N VAL A 11 2.83 9.72 18.49
CA VAL A 11 1.97 9.35 17.37
C VAL A 11 2.08 10.38 16.25
N TYR A 12 2.14 11.66 16.60
CA TYR A 12 2.33 12.74 15.63
C TYR A 12 3.64 12.58 14.85
N GLU A 13 4.77 12.35 15.54
CA GLU A 13 6.07 12.17 14.89
C GLU A 13 6.09 10.94 13.97
N ARG A 14 5.45 9.83 14.38
CA ARG A 14 5.32 8.65 13.52
C ARG A 14 4.52 8.95 12.25
N LEU A 15 3.39 9.63 12.36
CA LEU A 15 2.56 10.01 11.22
C LEU A 15 3.29 10.99 10.29
N LYS A 16 4.01 11.96 10.86
CA LYS A 16 4.81 12.95 10.12
C LYS A 16 5.91 12.27 9.31
N ASN A 17 6.64 11.33 9.90
CA ASN A 17 7.66 10.56 9.18
C ASN A 17 7.10 9.79 7.97
N ILE A 18 5.93 9.16 8.12
CA ILE A 18 5.27 8.45 7.00
C ILE A 18 4.83 9.44 5.92
N LYS A 19 4.21 10.54 6.34
CA LYS A 19 3.75 11.63 5.48
C LYS A 19 4.89 12.16 4.60
N GLU A 20 6.05 12.44 5.19
CA GLU A 20 7.22 12.99 4.49
C GLU A 20 7.88 11.97 3.57
N ARG A 21 8.02 10.71 4.02
CA ARG A 21 8.64 9.66 3.22
C ARG A 21 7.84 9.31 1.96
N GLU A 22 6.52 9.37 2.05
CA GLU A 22 5.62 8.91 0.98
C GLU A 22 4.94 10.06 0.23
N ASP A 23 5.32 11.31 0.53
CA ASP A 23 4.75 12.54 -0.04
C ASP A 23 3.20 12.56 -0.03
N LYS A 24 2.63 12.28 1.15
CA LYS A 24 1.17 12.15 1.36
C LYS A 24 0.62 13.25 2.27
N SER A 25 -0.70 13.34 2.36
CA SER A 25 -1.42 14.06 3.41
C SER A 25 -1.62 13.18 4.66
N PHE A 26 -1.82 13.80 5.83
CA PHE A 26 -2.15 13.07 7.05
C PHE A 26 -3.42 12.23 6.91
N SER A 27 -4.42 12.71 6.17
CA SER A 27 -5.66 11.99 5.91
C SER A 27 -5.41 10.68 5.15
N GLU A 28 -4.56 10.71 4.12
CA GLU A 28 -4.21 9.51 3.34
C GLU A 28 -3.45 8.50 4.19
N VAL A 29 -2.49 8.96 5.00
CA VAL A 29 -1.75 8.08 5.91
C VAL A 29 -2.69 7.40 6.90
N VAL A 30 -3.64 8.13 7.49
CA VAL A 30 -4.62 7.56 8.42
C VAL A 30 -5.51 6.53 7.74
N ILE A 31 -6.00 6.82 6.54
CA ILE A 31 -6.82 5.87 5.75
C ILE A 31 -6.02 4.60 5.46
N GLU A 32 -4.78 4.72 4.99
CA GLU A 32 -3.95 3.55 4.71
C GLU A 32 -3.62 2.74 5.96
N CYS A 33 -3.39 3.38 7.10
CA CYS A 33 -3.20 2.67 8.36
C CYS A 33 -4.47 1.89 8.77
N LEU A 34 -5.65 2.48 8.60
CA LEU A 34 -6.93 1.82 8.88
C LEU A 34 -7.21 0.67 7.90
N ASP A 35 -6.83 0.82 6.64
CA ASP A 35 -6.98 -0.19 5.60
C ASP A 35 -5.88 -1.28 5.63
N SER A 36 -4.77 -1.04 6.33
CA SER A 36 -3.62 -1.96 6.40
C SER A 36 -3.95 -3.34 7.01
N HIS A 37 -5.06 -3.44 7.75
CA HIS A 37 -5.56 -4.72 8.27
C HIS A 37 -6.08 -5.64 7.17
N LYS A 38 -6.42 -5.10 5.99
CA LYS A 38 -6.75 -5.87 4.80
C LYS A 38 -5.45 -6.18 4.07
N LYS A 39 -4.92 -7.40 4.25
CA LYS A 39 -3.86 -7.91 3.36
C LYS A 39 -4.41 -7.98 1.94
N THR A 40 -4.22 -6.91 1.18
CA THR A 40 -4.66 -6.82 -0.21
C THR A 40 -3.52 -7.24 -1.14
N GLY A 41 -3.84 -7.68 -2.36
CA GLY A 41 -2.83 -7.99 -3.39
C GLY A 41 -1.88 -6.81 -3.68
N LYS A 42 -2.19 -5.60 -3.24
CA LYS A 42 -1.33 -4.40 -3.33
C LYS A 42 -0.03 -4.56 -2.53
N ASP A 43 -0.04 -5.32 -1.42
CA ASP A 43 1.19 -5.60 -0.66
C ASP A 43 2.07 -6.64 -1.37
N LEU A 44 1.49 -7.57 -2.12
CA LEU A 44 2.27 -8.45 -3.01
C LEU A 44 2.94 -7.63 -4.14
N MET A 45 2.26 -6.59 -4.65
CA MET A 45 2.86 -5.68 -5.64
C MET A 45 4.09 -4.92 -5.11
N LYS A 46 4.17 -4.63 -3.81
CA LYS A 46 5.38 -4.03 -3.21
C LYS A 46 6.60 -4.96 -3.32
N CYS A 47 6.40 -6.27 -3.17
CA CYS A 47 7.49 -7.26 -3.31
C CYS A 47 8.07 -7.28 -4.74
N PHE A 48 7.24 -7.04 -5.76
CA PHE A 48 7.70 -6.99 -7.15
C PHE A 48 8.55 -5.76 -7.46
N GLY A 49 8.48 -4.68 -6.67
CA GLY A 49 9.35 -3.50 -6.84
C GLY A 49 10.85 -3.83 -6.74
N ILE A 50 11.21 -4.87 -5.98
CA ILE A 50 12.58 -5.38 -5.84
C ILE A 50 13.07 -6.06 -7.13
N LEU A 51 12.15 -6.59 -7.93
CA LEU A 51 12.45 -7.32 -9.15
C LEU A 51 12.43 -6.43 -10.39
N LYS A 52 12.23 -5.12 -10.28
CA LYS A 52 12.04 -4.23 -11.45
C LYS A 52 13.18 -4.25 -12.46
N ASP A 53 14.41 -4.46 -12.00
CA ASP A 53 15.60 -4.50 -12.86
C ASP A 53 15.91 -5.93 -13.36
N ASP A 54 15.10 -6.92 -12.96
CA ASP A 54 15.23 -8.30 -13.43
C ASP A 54 14.66 -8.44 -14.84
N LYS A 55 15.38 -9.14 -15.72
CA LYS A 55 14.97 -9.36 -17.11
C LYS A 55 13.66 -10.15 -17.21
N GLU A 56 13.32 -10.92 -16.19
CA GLU A 56 12.08 -11.71 -16.14
C GLU A 56 10.90 -10.94 -15.52
N TYR A 57 11.14 -9.73 -15.01
CA TYR A 57 10.12 -8.92 -14.33
C TYR A 57 8.83 -8.79 -15.12
N ASP A 58 8.91 -8.39 -16.38
CA ASP A 58 7.74 -8.16 -17.23
C ASP A 58 6.92 -9.45 -17.43
N LYS A 59 7.61 -10.59 -17.55
CA LYS A 59 6.96 -11.89 -17.71
C LYS A 59 6.24 -12.30 -16.42
N ILE A 60 6.93 -12.19 -15.28
CA ILE A 60 6.38 -12.51 -13.96
C ILE A 60 5.19 -11.59 -13.63
N MET A 61 5.28 -10.31 -13.96
CA MET A 61 4.23 -9.32 -13.73
C MET A 61 2.98 -9.62 -14.58
N LYS A 62 3.18 -9.97 -15.85
CA LYS A 62 2.09 -10.36 -16.77
C LYS A 62 1.36 -11.62 -16.30
N ASP A 63 2.11 -12.65 -15.93
CA ASP A 63 1.54 -13.92 -15.43
C ASP A 63 0.80 -13.72 -14.10
N THR A 64 1.38 -12.94 -13.20
CA THR A 64 0.77 -12.64 -11.89
C THR A 64 -0.53 -11.86 -12.05
N ARG A 65 -0.58 -10.85 -12.94
CA ARG A 65 -1.82 -10.10 -13.23
C ARG A 65 -2.92 -11.00 -13.77
N LYS A 66 -2.58 -11.92 -14.67
CA LYS A 66 -3.54 -12.87 -15.24
C LYS A 66 -4.12 -13.79 -14.16
N ARG A 67 -3.26 -14.40 -13.35
CA ARG A 67 -3.69 -15.27 -12.23
C ARG A 67 -4.49 -14.51 -11.18
N TRP A 68 -4.15 -13.26 -10.90
CA TRP A 68 -4.91 -12.40 -10.00
C TRP A 68 -6.32 -12.16 -10.53
N ALA A 69 -6.48 -11.83 -11.82
CA ALA A 69 -7.79 -11.65 -12.44
C ALA A 69 -8.66 -12.92 -12.39
N GLU A 70 -8.06 -14.09 -12.63
CA GLU A 70 -8.72 -15.40 -12.50
C GLU A 70 -9.16 -15.67 -11.05
N TRP A 71 -8.30 -15.36 -10.08
CA TRP A 71 -8.59 -15.51 -8.66
C TRP A 71 -9.73 -14.58 -8.21
N THR A 72 -9.67 -13.29 -8.59
CA THR A 72 -10.73 -12.31 -8.28
C THR A 72 -12.06 -12.76 -8.86
N LYS A 73 -12.11 -13.25 -10.11
CA LYS A 73 -13.36 -13.76 -10.72
C LYS A 73 -13.94 -14.96 -9.96
N LYS A 74 -13.12 -15.75 -9.28
CA LYS A 74 -13.53 -16.98 -8.60
C LYS A 74 -13.91 -16.78 -7.14
N TYR A 75 -13.34 -15.78 -6.48
CA TYR A 75 -13.41 -15.63 -5.02
C TYR A 75 -13.83 -14.23 -4.51
N ALA A 76 -13.95 -13.23 -5.38
CA ALA A 76 -14.44 -11.88 -5.04
C ALA A 76 -15.82 -11.64 -5.67
#